data_AF-A0A3D1P9B8-F1
#
_entry.id   AF-A0A3D1P9B8-F1
#
_cell.length_a   1.000
_cell.length_b   1.000
_cell.length_c   1.000
_cell.angle_alpha   90.00
_cell.angle_beta   90.00
_cell.angle_gamma   90.00
#
_symmetry.space_group_name_H-M   'P 1'
#
loop_
_entity.id
_entity.type
_entity.pdbx_description
1 polymer ?
#
loop_
_entity_poly.entity_id
_entity_poly.type
_entity_poly.pdbx_seq_one_letter_code
_entity_poly.pdbx_strand_id
1 'polypeptide(L)' 'GAGEAILVDANGNWLETSTGNLWGWQNGCWWTPPLEAGILPGVVRQQLINWCQNH' A
#
# COMPACT_ATOMS: atom_id res chain seq x y z
N GLY A 1 19.08 5.72 12.17
CA GLY A 1 18.22 6.27 11.12
C GLY A 1 17.05 5.33 10.89
N ALA A 2 16.06 5.73 10.09
CA ALA A 2 14.99 4.84 9.62
C ALA A 2 15.44 4.04 8.39
N GLY A 3 14.84 2.86 8.16
CA GLY A 3 15.22 1.95 7.07
C GLY A 3 14.44 2.16 5.75
N GLU A 4 13.30 2.84 5.81
CA GLU A 4 12.42 3.14 4.68
C GLU A 4 11.63 4.43 4.98
N ALA A 5 10.97 4.98 3.97
CA ALA A 5 10.11 6.16 4.10
C ALA A 5 8.69 5.86 3.61
N ILE A 6 7.68 6.33 4.35
CA ILE A 6 6.30 6.35 3.87
C ILE A 6 6.10 7.64 3.07
N LEU A 7 5.77 7.52 1.80
CA LEU A 7 5.42 8.62 0.93
C LEU A 7 3.97 9.05 1.20
N VAL A 8 3.71 10.35 1.13
CA VAL A 8 2.38 10.93 1.32
C VAL A 8 2.07 11.91 0.19
N ASP A 9 0.80 12.05 -0.16
CA ASP A 9 0.34 13.07 -1.10
C ASP A 9 0.22 14.46 -0.42
N ALA A 10 -0.17 15.46 -1.20
CA ALA A 10 -0.35 16.84 -0.70
C ALA A 10 -1.46 17.00 0.35
N ASN A 11 -2.38 16.02 0.46
CA ASN A 11 -3.45 16.00 1.44
C ASN A 11 -3.08 15.19 2.69
N GLY A 12 -1.89 14.57 2.72
CA GLY A 12 -1.43 13.72 3.80
C GLY A 12 -1.91 12.27 3.74
N ASN A 13 -2.50 11.83 2.61
CA ASN A 13 -2.86 10.44 2.41
C ASN A 13 -1.60 9.59 2.23
N TRP A 14 -1.57 8.40 2.84
CA TRP A 14 -0.45 7.47 2.68
C TRP A 14 -0.46 6.85 1.28
N LEU A 15 0.73 6.74 0.67
CA LEU A 15 0.93 6.21 -0.67
C LEU A 15 1.69 4.87 -0.62
N GLU A 16 2.98 4.90 -0.88
CA GLU A 16 3.84 3.72 -0.86
C GLU A 16 5.14 3.99 -0.11
N THR A 17 6.03 3.00 -0.09
CA THR A 17 7.38 3.16 0.43
C THR A 17 8.35 3.47 -0.70
N SER A 18 9.61 3.75 -0.39
CA SER A 18 10.59 4.12 -1.42
C SER A 18 10.93 2.95 -2.36
N THR A 19 10.67 1.71 -1.93
CA THR A 19 11.01 0.49 -2.68
C THR A 19 9.85 -0.52 -2.82
N GLY A 20 8.69 -0.27 -2.21
CA GLY A 20 7.56 -1.20 -2.26
C GLY A 20 6.21 -0.57 -1.89
N ASN A 21 5.12 -1.31 -2.08
CA ASN A 21 3.78 -0.81 -1.76
C ASN A 21 3.46 -0.89 -0.25
N LEU A 22 2.69 0.07 0.24
CA LEU A 22 2.28 0.13 1.64
C LEU A 22 1.00 -0.68 1.89
N TRP A 23 0.96 -1.36 3.04
CA TRP A 23 -0.21 -2.04 3.57
C TRP A 23 -0.43 -1.64 5.03
N GLY A 24 -1.69 -1.44 5.40
CA GLY A 24 -2.11 -1.16 6.77
C GLY A 24 -3.24 -2.09 7.18
N TRP A 25 -3.36 -2.37 8.48
CA TRP A 25 -4.47 -3.14 9.03
C TRP A 25 -5.41 -2.21 9.79
N GLN A 26 -6.70 -2.24 9.46
CA GLN A 26 -7.71 -1.46 10.16
C GLN A 26 -9.08 -2.14 10.10
N ASN A 27 -9.79 -2.15 11.23
CA ASN A 27 -11.17 -2.66 11.34
C ASN A 27 -11.34 -4.10 10.80
N GLY A 28 -10.36 -4.97 11.08
CA GLY A 28 -10.44 -6.37 10.66
C GLY A 28 -10.15 -6.60 9.17
N CYS A 29 -9.60 -5.61 8.46
CA CYS A 29 -9.31 -5.70 7.04
C CYS A 29 -7.91 -5.16 6.71
N TRP A 30 -7.30 -5.75 5.68
CA TRP A 30 -6.07 -5.25 5.07
C TRP A 30 -6.40 -4.17 4.05
N TRP A 31 -5.70 -3.03 4.17
CA TRP A 31 -5.82 -1.87 3.31
C TRP A 31 -4.51 -1.62 2.59
N THR A 32 -4.59 -1.25 1.32
CA THR A 32 -3.47 -0.72 0.55
C THR A 32 -4.00 0.44 -0.30
N PRO A 33 -3.23 1.51 -0.52
CA PRO A 33 -3.72 2.63 -1.33
C PRO A 33 -4.13 2.20 -2.76
N PRO A 34 -5.13 2.88 -3.34
CA PRO A 34 -5.60 2.62 -4.70
C PRO A 34 -4.57 3.06 -5.75
N LEU A 35 -4.57 2.46 -6.95
CA LEU A 35 -3.59 2.83 -8.00
C LEU A 35 -3.80 4.25 -8.52
N GLU A 36 -5.03 4.74 -8.42
CA GLU A 36 -5.45 6.11 -8.74
C GLU A 36 -4.74 7.16 -7.86
N ALA A 37 -4.13 6.75 -6.74
CA ALA A 37 -3.28 7.60 -5.91
C ALA A 37 -1.87 7.82 -6.51
N GLY A 38 -1.56 7.23 -7.68
CA GLY A 38 -0.31 7.42 -8.39
C GLY A 38 0.86 6.55 -7.92
N ILE A 39 0.57 5.43 -7.24
CA ILE A 39 1.58 4.46 -6.78
C ILE A 39 1.91 3.40 -7.85
N LEU A 40 3.02 2.69 -7.68
CA LEU A 40 3.39 1.61 -8.60
C LEU A 40 2.47 0.39 -8.49
N PRO A 41 2.08 -0.26 -9.61
CA PRO A 41 1.28 -1.48 -9.61
C PRO A 41 2.13 -2.71 -9.25
N GLY A 42 2.54 -2.83 -7.99
CA GLY A 42 3.46 -3.87 -7.55
C GLY A 42 2.88 -5.29 -7.67
N VAL A 43 3.70 -6.22 -8.15
CA VAL A 43 3.32 -7.63 -8.36
C VAL A 43 2.89 -8.30 -7.06
N VAL A 44 3.64 -8.10 -5.98
CA VAL A 44 3.33 -8.67 -4.65
C VAL A 44 2.04 -8.08 -4.08
N ARG A 45 1.79 -6.77 -4.29
CA ARG A 45 0.51 -6.13 -3.93
C ARG A 45 -0.65 -6.84 -4.61
N GLN A 46 -0.56 -7.08 -5.93
CA GLN A 46 -1.64 -7.77 -6.65
C GLN A 46 -1.85 -9.21 -6.13
N GLN A 47 -0.79 -9.94 -5.84
CA GLN A 47 -0.87 -11.29 -5.27
C GLN A 47 -1.56 -11.30 -3.90
N LEU A 48 -1.25 -10.34 -3.02
CA LEU A 48 -1.87 -10.21 -1.70
C LEU A 48 -3.35 -9.81 -1.79
N ILE A 49 -3.70 -8.88 -2.70
CA ILE A 49 -5.11 -8.53 -2.97
C ILE A 49 -5.87 -9.79 -3.40
N ASN A 50 -5.33 -10.54 -4.37
CA ASN A 50 -5.96 -11.77 -4.83
C ASN A 50 -6.10 -12.79 -3.69
N TRP A 51 -5.09 -12.92 -2.82
CA TRP A 51 -5.16 -13.84 -1.68
C TRP A 51 -6.26 -13.45 -0.69
N CYS A 52 -6.33 -12.16 -0.31
CA CYS A 52 -7.32 -11.62 0.63
C CYS A 52 -8.76 -11.66 0.10
N GLN A 53 -8.95 -11.69 -1.22
CA GLN A 53 -10.29 -11.77 -1.83
C GLN A 53 -10.79 -13.22 -1.95
N ASN A 54 -9.88 -14.19 -1.90
CA ASN A 54 -10.20 -15.61 -2.06
C ASN A 54 -10.23 -16.38 -0.73
N HIS A 55 -9.93 -15.74 0.40
CA HIS A 55 -9.94 -16.30 1.75
C HIS A 55 -10.58 -15.32 2.73
#